data_AF-A0A6P4Y594-F1
#
_entry.id   AF-A0A6P4Y594-F1
#
_cell.length_a   1.000
_cell.length_b   1.000
_cell.length_c   1.000
_cell.angle_alpha   90.00
_cell.angle_beta   90.00
_cell.angle_gamma   90.00
#
_symmetry.space_group_name_H-M   'P 1'
#
loop_
_entity.id
_entity.type
_entity.pdbx_description
1 polymer ?
#
loop_
_entity_poly.entity_id
_entity_poly.type
_entity_poly.pdbx_seq_one_letter_code
_entity_poly.pdbx_strand_id
1 'polypeptide(L)'
;MLCSKEKRIGKWNNRKTSQQYRALTVPELTQQMFDAKNMMAACDPRHGRFLTVATMFRGRMSKKEVDEQMLNVQNKNSSYFVEWIPNNVKTAVCDIPPRGLKMAATFVGNSTAIQELFTAMFRRKAFLHWYTGEGMDEMEFTEAESNMNDLVSEYQQYQDAPAEDEYDEDEEEDQEGEE
;
A
#
# COMPACT_ATOMS: atom_id res chain seq x y z
N MET A 1 10.77 -1.26 -4.07
CA MET A 1 11.84 -2.27 -4.09
C MET A 1 12.09 -2.69 -2.66
N LEU A 2 11.68 -3.89 -2.22
CA LEU A 2 12.07 -4.41 -0.91
C LEU A 2 13.56 -4.72 -0.99
N CYS A 3 14.38 -3.71 -0.73
CA CYS A 3 15.80 -3.86 -0.50
C CYS A 3 15.99 -3.84 1.02
N SER A 4 16.62 -4.90 1.54
CA SER A 4 17.08 -4.94 2.92
C SER A 4 17.80 -3.63 3.25
N LYS A 5 17.25 -2.89 4.22
CA LYS A 5 17.60 -1.50 4.53
C LYS A 5 19.09 -1.33 4.85
N GLU A 6 19.69 -0.33 4.22
CA GLU A 6 20.97 0.29 4.60
C GLU A 6 20.87 1.77 4.18
N LYS A 7 21.01 2.84 4.97
CA LYS A 7 21.30 3.14 6.39
C LYS A 7 20.65 4.51 6.68
N ARG A 8 20.13 4.74 7.89
CA ARG A 8 20.04 6.09 8.49
C ARG A 8 20.87 6.07 9.78
N ILE A 9 21.64 7.12 9.96
CA ILE A 9 22.75 7.31 10.89
C ILE A 9 22.30 7.11 12.35
N GLY A 10 23.01 6.28 13.12
CA GLY A 10 22.89 6.24 14.58
C GLY A 10 22.85 4.85 15.21
N LYS A 11 23.96 4.47 15.85
CA LYS A 11 24.16 3.40 16.86
C LYS A 11 24.03 1.94 16.39
N TRP A 12 25.21 1.32 16.27
CA TRP A 12 25.44 -0.12 16.13
C TRP A 12 24.86 -0.90 17.31
N ASN A 13 23.82 -1.69 17.05
CA ASN A 13 23.51 -2.89 17.83
C ASN A 13 23.65 -4.10 16.89
N ASN A 14 24.57 -4.98 17.23
CA ASN A 14 25.16 -6.01 16.38
C ASN A 14 24.21 -7.23 16.21
N ARG A 15 23.17 -7.12 15.38
CA ARG A 15 22.19 -8.22 15.16
C ARG A 15 21.80 -8.54 13.71
N LYS A 16 22.47 -8.02 12.66
CA LYS A 16 21.95 -8.14 11.26
C LYS A 16 22.88 -8.68 10.18
N THR A 17 23.93 -9.42 10.50
CA THR A 17 24.82 -9.99 9.46
C THR A 17 24.34 -11.35 8.91
N SER A 18 23.37 -12.01 9.56
CA SER A 18 22.92 -13.37 9.16
C SER A 18 21.73 -13.40 8.19
N GLN A 19 21.02 -12.28 7.95
CA GLN A 19 19.85 -12.27 7.06
C GLN A 19 20.20 -12.32 5.57
N GLN A 20 21.40 -11.90 5.15
CA GLN A 20 21.81 -11.92 3.73
C GLN A 20 21.96 -13.34 3.15
N TYR A 21 22.06 -14.37 3.99
CA TYR A 21 22.26 -15.76 3.56
C TYR A 21 21.02 -16.64 3.64
N ARG A 22 19.89 -16.12 4.13
CA ARG A 22 18.64 -16.88 4.22
C ARG A 22 17.80 -16.64 2.97
N ALA A 23 17.56 -17.69 2.20
CA ALA A 23 16.59 -17.64 1.12
C ALA A 23 15.19 -17.47 1.74
N LEU A 24 14.57 -16.31 1.49
CA LEU A 24 13.22 -16.01 1.95
C LEU A 24 12.21 -16.87 1.19
N THR A 25 11.24 -17.46 1.87
CA THR A 25 10.13 -18.18 1.21
C THR A 25 9.05 -17.21 0.73
N VAL A 26 8.12 -17.67 -0.11
CA VAL A 26 6.99 -16.85 -0.57
C VAL A 26 6.16 -16.32 0.61
N PRO A 27 5.77 -17.13 1.63
CA PRO A 27 5.09 -16.61 2.81
C PRO A 27 5.90 -15.55 3.58
N GLU A 28 7.20 -15.76 3.75
CA GLU A 28 8.08 -14.79 4.43
C GLU A 28 8.17 -13.47 3.65
N LEU A 29 8.24 -13.53 2.31
CA LEU A 29 8.23 -12.34 1.43
C LEU A 29 6.90 -11.59 1.53
N THR A 30 5.78 -12.31 1.47
CA THR A 30 4.45 -11.71 1.60
C THR A 30 4.27 -11.05 2.96
N GLN A 31 4.68 -11.71 4.05
CA GLN A 31 4.58 -11.12 5.39
C GLN A 31 5.46 -9.86 5.53
N GLN A 32 6.69 -9.90 5.01
CA GLN A 32 7.59 -8.74 5.04
C GLN A 32 7.07 -7.58 4.20
N MET A 33 6.29 -7.86 3.16
CA MET A 33 5.72 -6.85 2.26
C MET A 33 4.78 -5.89 2.97
N PHE A 34 3.97 -6.42 3.90
CA PHE A 34 2.98 -5.66 4.67
C PHE A 34 3.50 -5.21 6.05
N ASP A 35 4.78 -5.43 6.35
CA ASP A 35 5.39 -4.91 7.59
C ASP A 35 5.72 -3.41 7.41
N ALA A 36 5.20 -2.57 8.31
CA ALA A 36 5.49 -1.13 8.38
C ALA A 36 7.01 -0.84 8.38
N LYS A 37 7.82 -1.74 8.94
CA LYS A 37 9.29 -1.60 8.97
C LYS A 37 9.92 -1.68 7.59
N ASN A 38 9.25 -2.24 6.59
CA ASN A 38 9.77 -2.39 5.23
C ASN A 38 9.17 -1.37 4.25
N MET A 39 8.29 -0.50 4.73
CA MET A 39 7.80 0.64 3.96
C MET A 39 8.94 1.63 3.68
N MET A 40 8.92 2.16 2.46
CA MET A 40 9.86 3.18 1.98
C MET A 40 9.38 4.59 2.34
N ALA A 41 8.07 4.77 2.48
CA ALA A 41 7.46 5.95 3.09
C ALA A 41 7.48 5.82 4.62
N ALA A 42 7.70 6.93 5.31
CA ALA A 42 7.70 6.98 6.78
C ALA A 42 6.27 7.17 7.31
N CYS A 43 5.39 6.23 6.99
CA CYS A 43 4.00 6.16 7.48
C CYS A 43 3.70 4.73 7.96
N ASP A 44 2.78 4.59 8.93
CA ASP A 44 2.30 3.27 9.34
C ASP A 44 1.05 2.90 8.52
N PRO A 45 1.10 1.86 7.65
CA PRO A 45 -0.05 1.44 6.85
C PRO A 45 -1.27 1.01 7.68
N ARG A 46 -1.10 0.73 8.99
CA ARG A 46 -2.19 0.34 9.89
C ARG A 46 -3.09 1.50 10.32
N HIS A 47 -2.65 2.74 10.14
CA HIS A 47 -3.44 3.93 10.45
C HIS A 47 -4.38 4.34 9.31
N GLY A 48 -4.41 3.58 8.23
CA GLY A 48 -5.32 3.80 7.12
C GLY A 48 -5.80 2.48 6.53
N ARG A 49 -6.41 2.58 5.34
CA ARG A 49 -6.80 1.43 4.53
C ARG A 49 -6.09 1.47 3.18
N PHE A 50 -5.88 0.30 2.58
CA PHE A 50 -5.40 0.15 1.22
C PHE A 50 -6.57 0.26 0.26
N LEU A 51 -6.46 1.21 -0.67
CA LEU A 51 -7.39 1.38 -1.78
C LEU A 51 -7.10 0.36 -2.86
N THR A 52 -5.84 0.33 -3.31
CA THR A 52 -5.34 -0.62 -4.29
C THR A 52 -3.93 -1.05 -3.93
N VAL A 53 -3.60 -2.29 -4.25
CA VAL A 53 -2.27 -2.86 -4.02
C VAL A 53 -1.81 -3.56 -5.29
N ALA A 54 -0.62 -3.23 -5.74
CA ALA A 54 0.10 -3.98 -6.75
C ALA A 54 1.35 -4.61 -6.13
N THR A 55 1.49 -5.92 -6.28
CA THR A 55 2.66 -6.67 -5.82
C THR A 55 3.35 -7.33 -7.00
N MET A 56 4.67 -7.21 -7.05
CA MET A 56 5.49 -7.83 -8.09
C MET A 56 6.54 -8.72 -7.43
N PHE A 57 6.35 -10.02 -7.59
CA PHE A 57 7.29 -11.05 -7.19
C PHE A 57 8.29 -11.33 -8.32
N ARG A 58 9.55 -11.52 -7.96
CA ARG A 58 10.65 -11.79 -8.89
C ARG A 58 11.46 -13.00 -8.43
N GLY A 59 11.78 -13.89 -9.37
CA GLY A 59 12.48 -15.16 -9.13
C GLY A 59 11.59 -16.37 -9.40
N ARG A 60 12.20 -17.56 -9.44
CA ARG A 60 11.47 -18.81 -9.69
C ARG A 60 10.66 -19.21 -8.45
N MET A 61 9.34 -19.17 -8.57
CA MET A 61 8.40 -19.54 -7.51
C MET A 61 7.07 -20.04 -8.09
N SER A 62 6.28 -20.73 -7.25
CA SER A 62 4.96 -21.21 -7.66
C SER A 62 3.96 -20.05 -7.68
N LYS A 63 3.36 -19.78 -8.85
CA LYS A 63 2.30 -18.75 -8.98
C LYS A 63 1.12 -19.04 -8.05
N LYS A 64 0.73 -20.32 -7.96
CA LYS A 64 -0.33 -20.78 -7.06
C LYS A 64 -0.03 -20.43 -5.60
N GLU A 65 1.21 -20.65 -5.15
CA GLU A 65 1.61 -20.33 -3.77
C GLU A 65 1.57 -18.82 -3.52
N VAL A 66 1.99 -18.00 -4.49
CA VAL A 66 1.90 -16.54 -4.39
C VAL A 66 0.45 -16.09 -4.22
N ASP A 67 -0.46 -16.59 -5.06
CA ASP A 67 -1.87 -16.21 -5.01
C ASP A 67 -2.53 -16.65 -3.70
N GLU A 68 -2.25 -17.87 -3.23
CA GLU A 68 -2.74 -18.36 -1.92
C GLU A 68 -2.24 -17.50 -0.75
N GLN A 69 -0.96 -17.12 -0.74
CA GLN A 69 -0.42 -16.26 0.33
C GLN A 69 -1.01 -14.85 0.29
N MET A 70 -1.24 -14.29 -0.89
CA MET A 70 -1.82 -12.96 -1.05
C MET A 70 -3.30 -12.93 -0.65
N LEU A 71 -4.06 -13.99 -0.95
CA LEU A 71 -5.44 -14.15 -0.48
C LEU A 71 -5.50 -14.32 1.03
N ASN A 72 -4.60 -15.13 1.61
CA ASN A 72 -4.52 -15.33 3.06
C ASN A 72 -4.24 -14.02 3.81
N VAL A 73 -3.38 -13.16 3.27
CA VAL A 73 -3.11 -11.84 3.88
C VAL A 73 -4.32 -10.91 3.79
N GLN A 74 -5.02 -10.88 2.65
CA GLN A 74 -6.25 -10.11 2.51
C GLN A 74 -7.31 -10.57 3.50
N ASN A 75 -7.58 -11.87 3.59
CA ASN A 75 -8.60 -12.41 4.49
C ASN A 75 -8.28 -12.16 5.97
N LYS A 76 -7.01 -12.30 6.37
CA LYS A 76 -6.60 -12.04 7.77
C LYS A 76 -6.66 -10.57 8.16
N ASN A 77 -6.56 -9.67 7.19
CA ASN A 77 -6.42 -8.24 7.40
C ASN A 77 -7.50 -7.47 6.64
N SER A 78 -8.68 -8.06 6.43
CA SER A 78 -9.74 -7.50 5.58
C SER A 78 -10.10 -6.06 5.96
N SER A 79 -10.13 -5.76 7.26
CA SER A 79 -10.34 -4.41 7.80
C SER A 79 -9.35 -3.33 7.32
N TYR A 80 -8.15 -3.70 6.86
CA TYR A 80 -7.16 -2.79 6.30
C TYR A 80 -7.30 -2.61 4.79
N PHE A 81 -8.22 -3.29 4.14
CA PHE A 81 -8.54 -3.12 2.72
C PHE A 81 -9.93 -2.50 2.60
N VAL A 82 -10.14 -1.67 1.58
CA VAL A 82 -11.49 -1.17 1.28
C VAL A 82 -12.35 -2.26 0.65
N GLU A 83 -13.61 -2.35 1.07
CA GLU A 83 -14.55 -3.40 0.65
C GLU A 83 -15.26 -3.06 -0.66
N TRP A 84 -15.50 -1.78 -0.93
CA TRP A 84 -16.20 -1.29 -2.13
C TRP A 84 -15.38 -1.38 -3.43
N ILE A 85 -14.06 -1.61 -3.35
CA ILE A 85 -13.25 -1.98 -4.53
C ILE A 85 -13.04 -3.49 -4.54
N PRO A 86 -13.80 -4.26 -5.32
CA PRO A 86 -13.59 -5.70 -5.40
C PRO A 86 -12.22 -6.00 -6.02
N ASN A 87 -11.54 -7.04 -5.54
CA ASN A 87 -10.27 -7.53 -6.08
C ASN A 87 -9.20 -6.43 -6.24
N ASN A 88 -9.07 -5.56 -5.24
CA ASN A 88 -8.18 -4.41 -5.22
C ASN A 88 -6.67 -4.73 -5.10
N VAL A 89 -6.33 -6.00 -4.91
CA VAL A 89 -4.95 -6.48 -4.88
C VAL A 89 -4.63 -7.22 -6.18
N LYS A 90 -3.58 -6.77 -6.88
CA LYS A 90 -3.06 -7.41 -8.09
C LYS A 90 -1.64 -7.93 -7.87
N THR A 91 -1.41 -9.16 -8.31
CA THR A 91 -0.14 -9.88 -8.18
C THR A 91 0.48 -10.07 -9.56
N ALA A 92 1.78 -9.87 -9.66
CA ALA A 92 2.57 -10.16 -10.85
C ALA A 92 3.78 -11.01 -10.46
N VAL A 93 4.14 -11.96 -11.32
CA VAL A 93 5.30 -12.84 -11.11
C VAL A 93 6.23 -12.76 -12.32
N CYS A 94 7.51 -12.50 -12.08
CA CYS A 94 8.55 -12.44 -13.09
C CYS A 94 9.65 -13.47 -12.76
N ASP A 95 9.99 -14.33 -13.72
CA ASP A 95 10.97 -15.41 -13.49
C ASP A 95 12.41 -14.91 -13.31
N ILE A 96 12.71 -13.66 -13.71
CA ILE A 96 14.06 -13.08 -13.68
C ILE A 96 14.27 -12.32 -12.35
N PRO A 97 15.07 -12.85 -11.41
CA PRO A 97 15.35 -12.18 -10.15
C PRO A 97 16.31 -10.98 -10.35
N PRO A 98 16.35 -10.03 -9.40
CA PRO A 98 17.34 -8.95 -9.40
C PRO A 98 18.74 -9.47 -9.05
N ARG A 99 19.78 -8.68 -9.37
CA ARG A 99 21.18 -9.05 -9.11
C ARG A 99 21.41 -9.26 -7.61
N GLY A 100 22.08 -10.36 -7.25
CA GLY A 100 22.48 -10.66 -5.87
C GLY A 100 21.40 -11.31 -5.00
N LEU A 101 20.17 -11.52 -5.51
CA LEU A 101 19.08 -12.16 -4.78
C LEU A 101 18.48 -13.31 -5.60
N LYS A 102 18.05 -14.39 -4.92
CA LYS A 102 17.34 -15.50 -5.57
C LYS A 102 15.86 -15.20 -5.80
N MET A 103 15.26 -14.46 -4.88
CA MET A 103 13.88 -14.00 -4.94
C MET A 103 13.77 -12.60 -4.35
N ALA A 104 12.81 -11.83 -4.83
CA ALA A 104 12.48 -10.52 -4.31
C ALA A 104 11.00 -10.24 -4.52
N ALA A 105 10.45 -9.32 -3.74
CA ALA A 105 9.11 -8.81 -3.97
C ALA A 105 9.12 -7.28 -3.94
N THR A 106 8.19 -6.65 -4.65
CA THR A 106 8.01 -5.21 -4.66
C THR A 106 6.55 -4.91 -4.41
N PHE A 107 6.32 -4.04 -3.43
CA PHE A 107 5.02 -3.55 -3.05
C PHE A 107 4.82 -2.14 -3.57
N VAL A 108 3.64 -1.90 -4.15
CA VAL A 108 3.13 -0.58 -4.45
C VAL A 108 1.71 -0.55 -3.91
N GLY A 109 1.52 0.14 -2.78
CA GLY A 109 0.21 0.30 -2.16
C GLY A 109 -0.24 1.75 -2.27
N ASN A 110 -1.46 1.94 -2.75
CA ASN A 110 -2.19 3.20 -2.56
C ASN A 110 -2.95 3.10 -1.24
N SER A 111 -2.53 3.88 -0.24
CA SER A 111 -3.09 3.82 1.12
C SER A 111 -3.36 5.22 1.64
N THR A 112 -4.46 5.35 2.38
CA THR A 112 -4.84 6.59 3.08
C THR A 112 -3.86 6.96 4.20
N ALA A 113 -2.98 6.05 4.62
CA ALA A 113 -1.92 6.32 5.60
C ALA A 113 -0.85 7.32 5.11
N ILE A 114 -0.81 7.65 3.81
CA ILE A 114 0.15 8.62 3.27
C ILE A 114 -0.05 10.04 3.83
N GLN A 115 -1.25 10.35 4.33
CA GLN A 115 -1.57 11.64 4.94
C GLN A 115 -0.58 12.05 6.05
N GLU A 116 -0.11 11.08 6.85
CA GLU A 116 0.82 11.34 7.97
C GLU A 116 2.14 11.96 7.50
N LEU A 117 2.61 11.56 6.31
CA LEU A 117 3.87 12.04 5.76
C LEU A 117 3.76 13.52 5.38
N PHE A 118 2.64 13.90 4.78
CA PHE A 118 2.40 15.26 4.31
C PHE A 118 2.22 16.23 5.48
N THR A 119 1.36 15.87 6.44
CA THR A 119 1.14 16.67 7.66
C THR A 119 2.44 16.86 8.47
N ALA A 120 3.30 15.84 8.53
CA ALA A 120 4.55 15.92 9.30
C ALA A 120 5.60 16.88 8.69
N MET A 121 5.69 16.97 7.35
CA MET A 121 6.59 17.92 6.69
C MET A 121 6.09 19.35 6.88
N PHE A 122 4.81 19.59 6.66
CA PHE A 122 4.23 20.93 6.69
C PHE A 122 4.20 21.52 8.11
N ARG A 123 3.83 20.73 9.13
CA ARG A 123 3.88 21.17 10.54
C ARG A 123 5.24 21.73 10.97
N ARG A 124 6.32 21.30 10.33
CA ARG A 124 7.69 21.71 10.68
C ARG A 124 8.21 22.87 9.82
N LYS A 125 7.43 23.37 8.86
CA LYS A 125 7.87 24.35 7.83
C LYS A 125 9.24 24.01 7.24
N ALA A 126 9.56 22.71 7.16
CA ALA A 126 10.89 22.27 6.77
C ALA A 126 11.11 22.57 5.29
N PHE A 127 12.23 23.21 4.96
CA PHE A 127 12.64 23.59 3.59
C PHE A 127 11.79 24.68 2.90
N LEU A 128 10.85 25.33 3.58
CA LEU A 128 9.96 26.34 2.98
C LEU A 128 10.71 27.52 2.33
N HIS A 129 11.80 27.99 2.94
CA HIS A 129 12.57 29.14 2.44
C HIS A 129 13.24 28.92 1.08
N TRP A 130 13.48 27.67 0.67
CA TRP A 130 14.03 27.35 -0.65
C TRP A 130 13.01 27.59 -1.76
N TYR A 131 11.71 27.46 -1.44
CA TYR A 131 10.63 27.66 -2.40
C TYR A 131 10.17 29.12 -2.43
N THR A 132 10.11 29.78 -1.27
CA THR A 132 9.80 31.22 -1.23
C THR A 132 10.92 32.06 -1.84
N GLY A 133 12.18 31.58 -1.78
CA GLY A 133 13.31 32.21 -2.47
C GLY A 133 13.26 32.14 -4.01
N GLU A 134 12.56 31.16 -4.56
CA GLU A 134 12.33 31.00 -6.01
C GLU A 134 11.04 31.69 -6.48
N GLY A 135 10.33 32.39 -5.59
CA GLY A 135 9.14 33.20 -5.92
C GLY A 135 7.79 32.53 -5.65
N MET A 136 7.76 31.37 -4.98
CA MET A 136 6.53 30.71 -4.53
C MET A 136 5.94 31.42 -3.30
N ASP A 137 4.65 31.69 -3.26
CA ASP A 137 4.00 32.36 -2.12
C ASP A 137 3.73 31.36 -0.97
N GLU A 138 3.82 31.81 0.27
CA GLU A 138 3.43 30.99 1.44
C GLU A 138 1.94 30.59 1.38
N MET A 139 1.10 31.39 0.71
CA MET A 139 -0.30 31.05 0.47
C MET A 139 -0.46 29.83 -0.45
N GLU A 140 0.40 29.64 -1.46
CA GLU A 140 0.35 28.47 -2.35
C GLU A 140 0.62 27.16 -1.60
N PHE A 141 1.43 27.21 -0.54
CA PHE A 141 1.62 26.05 0.34
C PHE A 141 0.41 25.73 1.19
N THR A 142 -0.29 26.77 1.66
CA THR A 142 -1.52 26.62 2.44
C THR A 142 -2.65 26.07 1.57
N GLU A 143 -2.71 26.49 0.30
CA GLU A 143 -3.62 25.93 -0.70
C GLU A 143 -3.29 24.48 -1.01
N ALA A 144 -2.02 24.13 -1.23
CA ALA A 144 -1.63 22.73 -1.44
C ALA A 144 -1.93 21.84 -0.22
N GLU A 145 -1.80 22.38 1.00
CA GLU A 145 -2.22 21.69 2.22
C GLU A 145 -3.75 21.52 2.27
N SER A 146 -4.52 22.56 1.97
CA SER A 146 -5.98 22.48 1.88
C SER A 146 -6.38 21.41 0.87
N ASN A 147 -5.83 21.43 -0.35
CA ASN A 147 -6.14 20.47 -1.39
C ASN A 147 -5.78 19.04 -0.99
N MET A 148 -4.65 18.83 -0.28
CA MET A 148 -4.29 17.52 0.25
C MET A 148 -5.22 17.08 1.37
N ASN A 149 -5.63 17.98 2.27
CA ASN A 149 -6.58 17.68 3.34
C ASN A 149 -7.99 17.42 2.79
N ASP A 150 -8.40 18.13 1.74
CA ASP A 150 -9.65 17.91 1.02
C ASP A 150 -9.62 16.53 0.38
N LEU A 151 -8.54 16.19 -0.34
CA LEU A 151 -8.35 14.85 -0.92
C LEU A 151 -8.34 13.75 0.14
N VAL A 152 -7.69 13.97 1.28
CA VAL A 152 -7.69 13.02 2.41
C VAL A 152 -9.09 12.91 3.03
N SER A 153 -9.82 14.02 3.13
CA SER A 153 -11.19 14.04 3.65
C SER A 153 -12.16 13.33 2.72
N GLU A 154 -11.99 13.49 1.41
CA GLU A 154 -12.70 12.70 0.39
C GLU A 154 -12.39 11.21 0.57
N TYR A 155 -11.12 10.83 0.69
CA TYR A 155 -10.74 9.44 0.96
C TYR A 155 -11.28 8.89 2.29
N GLN A 156 -11.35 9.73 3.32
CA GLN A 156 -11.90 9.36 4.63
C GLN A 156 -13.42 9.15 4.52
N GLN A 157 -14.13 10.00 3.77
CA GLN A 157 -15.54 9.78 3.46
C GLN A 157 -15.75 8.42 2.74
N TYR A 158 -14.89 8.06 1.78
CA TYR A 158 -14.95 6.74 1.14
C TYR A 158 -14.50 5.58 2.04
N GLN A 159 -13.76 5.85 3.12
CA GLN A 159 -13.34 4.84 4.08
C GLN A 159 -14.48 4.42 5.02
N ASP A 160 -15.35 5.39 5.34
CA ASP A 160 -16.48 5.23 6.27
C ASP A 160 -17.82 5.03 5.54
N ALA A 161 -17.84 5.11 4.20
CA ALA A 161 -18.99 4.76 3.38
C ALA A 161 -19.30 3.26 3.53
N PRO A 162 -20.51 2.88 4.00
CA PRO A 162 -20.92 1.48 4.01
C PRO A 162 -20.94 0.97 2.57
N ALA A 163 -20.59 -0.31 2.38
CA ALA A 163 -20.94 -0.98 1.14
C ALA A 163 -22.46 -0.85 0.99
N GLU A 164 -22.93 -0.22 -0.08
CA GLU A 164 -24.36 -0.22 -0.38
C GLU A 164 -24.78 -1.68 -0.46
N ASP A 165 -25.68 -2.08 0.44
CA ASP A 165 -26.24 -3.42 0.47
C ASP A 165 -26.82 -3.73 -0.92
N GLU A 166 -26.42 -4.88 -1.43
CA GLU A 166 -26.89 -5.55 -2.64
C GLU A 166 -28.43 -5.42 -2.73
N TYR A 167 -28.92 -4.51 -3.58
CA TYR A 167 -30.35 -4.40 -3.86
C TYR A 167 -30.79 -5.64 -4.65
N ASP A 168 -31.40 -6.57 -3.92
CA ASP A 168 -32.42 -7.55 -4.31
C ASP A 168 -32.38 -8.03 -5.78
N GLU A 169 -31.71 -9.17 -6.02
CA GLU A 169 -32.23 -10.16 -6.96
C GLU A 169 -33.58 -10.64 -6.41
N ASP A 170 -34.72 -10.28 -7.02
CA ASP A 170 -35.88 -11.15 -7.18
C ASP A 170 -36.99 -10.52 -8.07
N GLU A 171 -37.44 -11.35 -9.02
CA GLU A 171 -38.70 -11.31 -9.79
C GLU A 171 -38.87 -10.30 -10.95
N GLU A 172 -38.56 -10.72 -12.19
CA GLU A 172 -39.47 -10.64 -13.36
C GLU A 172 -38.98 -11.59 -14.50
N GLU A 173 -39.17 -12.90 -14.34
CA GLU A 173 -39.29 -13.84 -15.47
C GLU A 173 -40.57 -14.66 -15.28
N ASP A 174 -41.64 -14.29 -16.01
CA ASP A 174 -42.63 -15.18 -16.65
C ASP A 174 -43.93 -14.42 -16.99
N GLN A 175 -43.93 -13.71 -18.13
CA GLN A 175 -45.15 -13.53 -18.94
C GLN A 175 -44.80 -13.69 -20.43
N GLU A 176 -44.62 -14.93 -20.88
CA GLU A 176 -44.82 -15.30 -22.27
C GLU A 176 -46.13 -16.07 -22.44
N GLY A 177 -47.07 -15.49 -23.21
CA GLY A 177 -47.85 -16.24 -24.20
C GLY A 177 -49.30 -16.62 -23.88
N GLU A 178 -50.25 -15.72 -24.14
CA GLU A 178 -51.56 -16.07 -24.72
C GLU A 178 -52.00 -14.99 -25.72
N GLU A 179 -51.75 -15.25 -27.01
CA GLU A 179 -52.68 -15.16 -28.18
C GLU A 179 -51.93 -15.18 -29.52
#